data_AF-A0A0B4DUA0-F1
#
_entry.id   AF-A0A0B4DUA0-F1
#
_cell.length_a   1.000
_cell.length_b   1.000
_cell.length_c   1.000
_cell.angle_alpha   90.00
_cell.angle_beta   90.00
_cell.angle_gamma   90.00
#
_symmetry.space_group_name_H-M   'P 1'
#
loop_
_entity.id
_entity.type
_entity.pdbx_description
1 polymer ?
#
loop_
_entity_poly.entity_id
_entity_poly.type
_entity_poly.pdbx_seq_one_letter_code
_entity_poly.pdbx_strand_id
1 'polypeptide(L)'
;MIRRRLKGPALALIAQISATAAISLLTIRAAGAGTASVAVQAAAFLIGAMALWAASRTGRPGRGPRLISAAAILVVAVMMLTTGVEMQGAHRWLALGPVLIHPASLLGAPLLWLVAQDADDVWTAGVAALAILTFGAGFDGAASLAFAVGATGLLMAAARGSWKTLAPLAALSWILALWSLTRSQALPRVPYVEDVVPTVWALSPFLGVVAALALILLSAPMLWMGLRAQGVVAAVGLAMGGFWIGLSAANLLGAYPAPVVGYGTSPVIGWLVAIGLAMATARRTRFQ
;
A
#
# COMPACT_ATOMS: atom_id res chain seq x y z
N MET A 1 30.12 -11.81 -23.22
CA MET A 1 29.41 -11.11 -22.12
C MET A 1 28.34 -10.18 -22.68
N ILE A 2 27.11 -10.68 -22.79
CA ILE A 2 25.98 -9.91 -23.35
C ILE A 2 25.44 -8.98 -22.25
N ARG A 3 25.74 -7.69 -22.33
CA ARG A 3 25.07 -6.65 -21.52
C ARG A 3 23.58 -6.64 -21.89
N ARG A 4 22.73 -7.27 -21.07
CA ARG A 4 21.27 -7.06 -21.12
C ARG A 4 21.02 -5.56 -20.87
N ARG A 5 20.82 -4.78 -21.93
CA ARG A 5 20.35 -3.39 -21.82
C ARG A 5 19.04 -3.42 -21.02
N LEU A 6 19.01 -2.72 -19.89
CA LEU A 6 17.77 -2.51 -19.14
C LEU A 6 16.77 -1.83 -20.10
N LYS A 7 15.61 -2.46 -20.32
CA LYS A 7 14.55 -1.89 -21.17
C LYS A 7 14.05 -0.59 -20.52
N GLY A 8 13.72 0.44 -21.30
CA GLY A 8 13.28 1.76 -20.83
C GLY A 8 12.30 1.76 -19.63
N PRO A 9 11.27 0.89 -19.59
CA PRO A 9 10.34 0.81 -18.45
C PRO A 9 11.00 0.39 -17.11
N ALA A 10 12.02 -0.47 -17.15
CA ALA A 10 12.73 -0.91 -15.95
C ALA A 10 13.62 0.22 -15.39
N LEU A 11 14.25 1.00 -16.28
CA LEU A 11 15.03 2.18 -15.89
C LEU A 11 14.13 3.25 -15.26
N ALA A 12 12.96 3.51 -15.84
CA ALA A 12 11.99 4.46 -15.29
C ALA A 12 11.52 4.05 -13.89
N LEU A 13 11.24 2.76 -13.67
CA LEU A 13 10.85 2.25 -12.35
C LEU A 13 11.97 2.39 -11.30
N ILE A 14 13.21 2.03 -11.68
CA ILE A 14 14.38 2.18 -10.79
C ILE A 14 14.60 3.66 -10.46
N ALA A 15 14.50 4.55 -11.45
CA ALA A 15 14.61 5.98 -11.26
C ALA A 15 13.52 6.51 -10.31
N GLN A 16 12.27 6.08 -10.49
CA GLN A 16 11.17 6.46 -9.61
C GLN A 16 11.42 5.97 -8.16
N ILE A 17 11.76 4.70 -7.96
CA ILE A 17 12.04 4.16 -6.61
C ILE A 17 13.17 4.92 -5.94
N SER A 18 14.26 5.16 -6.67
CA SER A 18 15.44 5.84 -6.13
C SER A 18 15.13 7.31 -5.81
N ALA A 19 14.38 7.99 -6.69
CA ALA A 19 13.95 9.36 -6.46
C ALA A 19 13.02 9.46 -5.25
N THR A 20 12.00 8.61 -5.14
CA THR A 20 11.10 8.56 -3.99
C THR A 20 11.85 8.31 -2.68
N ALA A 21 12.85 7.41 -2.69
CA ALA A 21 13.68 7.14 -1.51
C ALA A 21 14.50 8.37 -1.10
N ALA A 22 15.19 9.00 -2.07
CA ALA A 22 15.97 10.21 -1.81
C ALA A 22 15.09 11.36 -1.30
N ILE A 23 13.93 11.57 -1.92
CA ILE A 23 12.95 12.58 -1.53
C ILE A 23 12.46 12.31 -0.10
N SER A 24 12.02 11.08 0.21
CA SER A 24 11.55 10.71 1.55
C SER A 24 12.61 11.02 2.62
N LEU A 25 13.84 10.54 2.44
CA LEU A 25 14.91 10.75 3.43
C LEU A 25 15.25 12.23 3.63
N LEU A 26 15.27 13.01 2.53
CA LEU A 26 15.51 14.44 2.58
C LEU A 26 14.35 15.18 3.27
N THR A 27 13.11 14.85 2.94
CA THR A 27 11.93 15.57 3.44
C THR A 27 11.67 15.28 4.91
N ILE A 28 11.81 14.03 5.37
CA ILE A 28 11.66 13.74 6.80
C ILE A 28 12.76 14.42 7.62
N ARG A 29 13.99 14.47 7.10
CA ARG A 29 15.10 15.16 7.77
C ARG A 29 14.86 16.67 7.84
N ALA A 30 14.42 17.28 6.74
CA ALA A 30 14.06 18.69 6.69
C ALA A 30 12.88 19.03 7.61
N ALA A 31 11.91 18.12 7.73
CA ALA A 31 10.78 18.24 8.63
C ALA A 31 11.11 17.96 10.11
N GLY A 32 12.39 17.83 10.48
CA GLY A 32 12.84 17.74 11.86
C GLY A 32 12.99 16.32 12.41
N ALA A 33 12.94 15.27 11.57
CA ALA A 33 13.21 13.92 12.02
C ALA A 33 14.65 13.78 12.58
N GLY A 34 14.76 13.11 13.73
CA GLY A 34 16.05 12.73 14.31
C GLY A 34 16.81 11.72 13.45
N THR A 35 18.12 11.62 13.66
CA THR A 35 19.00 10.73 12.88
C THR A 35 18.56 9.26 12.94
N ALA A 36 18.05 8.80 14.09
CA ALA A 36 17.52 7.45 14.25
C ALA A 36 16.33 7.18 13.32
N SER A 37 15.37 8.10 13.23
CA SER A 37 14.20 7.97 12.35
C SER A 37 14.60 7.94 10.87
N VAL A 38 15.58 8.76 10.47
CA VAL A 38 16.12 8.74 9.10
C VAL A 38 16.80 7.41 8.80
N ALA A 39 17.60 6.89 9.75
CA ALA A 39 18.26 5.59 9.60
C ALA A 39 17.25 4.44 9.49
N VAL A 40 16.19 4.46 10.30
CA VAL A 40 15.10 3.48 10.24
C VAL A 40 14.35 3.54 8.90
N GLN A 41 14.08 4.74 8.38
CA GLN A 41 13.47 4.90 7.05
C GLN A 41 14.39 4.36 5.94
N ALA A 42 15.68 4.65 6.00
CA ALA A 42 16.66 4.14 5.04
C ALA A 42 16.75 2.60 5.09
N ALA A 43 16.76 2.02 6.29
CA ALA A 43 16.71 0.58 6.48
C ALA A 43 15.42 -0.03 5.91
N ALA A 44 14.28 0.65 6.06
CA ALA A 44 13.01 0.21 5.45
C ALA A 44 13.08 0.16 3.92
N PHE A 45 13.76 1.11 3.26
CA PHE A 45 13.99 1.04 1.81
C PHE A 45 14.88 -0.15 1.41
N LEU A 46 15.93 -0.46 2.20
CA LEU A 46 16.79 -1.62 1.94
C LEU A 46 16.03 -2.94 2.11
N ILE A 47 15.28 -3.08 3.22
CA ILE A 47 14.42 -4.25 3.47
C ILE A 47 13.35 -4.37 2.40
N GLY A 48 12.71 -3.25 2.04
CA GLY A 48 11.72 -3.20 0.97
C GLY A 48 12.30 -3.57 -0.39
N ALA A 49 13.55 -3.21 -0.70
CA ALA A 49 14.21 -3.62 -1.95
C ALA A 49 14.46 -5.14 -2.00
N MET A 50 14.87 -5.75 -0.89
CA MET A 50 14.96 -7.21 -0.77
C MET A 50 13.59 -7.88 -0.91
N ALA A 51 12.57 -7.30 -0.27
CA ALA A 51 11.20 -7.80 -0.33
C ALA A 51 10.61 -7.67 -1.75
N LEU A 52 10.87 -6.57 -2.46
CA LEU A 52 10.52 -6.38 -3.88
C LEU A 52 11.16 -7.45 -4.73
N TRP A 53 12.45 -7.70 -4.55
CA TRP A 53 13.19 -8.71 -5.29
C TRP A 53 12.59 -10.10 -5.08
N ALA A 54 12.27 -10.48 -3.84
CA ALA A 54 11.59 -11.73 -3.52
C ALA A 54 10.18 -11.79 -4.13
N ALA A 55 9.36 -10.75 -3.92
CA ALA A 55 8.01 -10.62 -4.45
C ALA A 55 7.98 -10.71 -5.98
N SER A 56 8.97 -10.13 -6.67
CA SER A 56 9.10 -10.15 -8.14
C SER A 56 9.37 -11.53 -8.74
N ARG A 57 9.68 -12.52 -7.90
CA ARG A 57 9.89 -13.92 -8.29
C ARG A 57 8.78 -14.87 -7.83
N THR A 58 7.78 -14.36 -7.12
CA THR A 58 6.65 -15.20 -6.72
C THR A 58 5.96 -15.79 -7.94
N GLY A 59 5.41 -17.01 -7.81
CA GLY A 59 4.59 -17.68 -8.81
C GLY A 59 3.09 -17.35 -8.63
N ARG A 60 2.21 -17.79 -9.55
CA ARG A 60 0.75 -17.61 -9.36
C ARG A 60 0.37 -18.59 -8.26
N PRO A 61 -0.03 -18.12 -7.08
CA PRO A 61 -0.37 -19.04 -6.02
C PRO A 61 -1.63 -19.80 -6.43
N GLY A 62 -1.63 -21.12 -6.24
CA GLY A 62 -2.84 -21.93 -6.33
C GLY A 62 -3.85 -21.52 -5.26
N ARG A 63 -5.08 -22.06 -5.34
CA ARG A 63 -6.16 -21.74 -4.40
C ARG A 63 -5.78 -21.94 -2.92
N GLY A 64 -5.16 -23.08 -2.58
CA GLY A 64 -4.72 -23.38 -1.21
C GLY A 64 -3.74 -22.32 -0.65
N PRO A 65 -2.57 -22.11 -1.29
CA PRO A 65 -1.63 -21.08 -0.88
C PRO A 65 -2.23 -19.66 -0.83
N ARG A 66 -3.15 -19.32 -1.74
CA ARG A 66 -3.88 -18.03 -1.71
C ARG A 66 -4.69 -17.87 -0.44
N LEU A 67 -5.52 -18.86 -0.13
CA LEU A 67 -6.38 -18.85 1.03
C LEU A 67 -5.57 -18.81 2.33
N ILE A 68 -4.49 -19.60 2.41
CA ILE A 68 -3.57 -19.60 3.57
C ILE A 68 -2.93 -18.21 3.73
N SER A 69 -2.48 -17.58 2.63
CA SER A 69 -1.88 -16.25 2.69
C SER A 69 -2.89 -15.19 3.13
N ALA A 70 -4.13 -15.24 2.61
CA ALA A 70 -5.20 -14.34 3.03
C ALA A 70 -5.57 -14.55 4.50
N ALA A 71 -5.62 -15.80 4.97
CA ALA A 71 -5.88 -16.14 6.36
C ALA A 71 -4.74 -15.68 7.28
N ALA A 72 -3.48 -15.78 6.85
CA ALA A 72 -2.36 -15.24 7.60
C ALA A 72 -2.45 -13.72 7.74
N ILE A 73 -2.87 -13.00 6.69
CA ILE A 73 -3.11 -11.55 6.77
C ILE A 73 -4.29 -11.25 7.71
N LEU A 74 -5.37 -12.03 7.67
CA LEU A 74 -6.48 -11.92 8.62
C LEU A 74 -6.00 -12.12 10.06
N VAL A 75 -5.16 -13.12 10.33
CA VAL A 75 -4.58 -13.35 11.66
C VAL A 75 -3.79 -12.12 12.12
N VAL A 76 -2.98 -11.52 11.25
CA VAL A 76 -2.25 -10.28 11.58
C VAL A 76 -3.22 -9.12 11.84
N ALA A 77 -4.31 -9.00 11.07
CA ALA A 77 -5.34 -7.99 11.32
C ALA A 77 -6.02 -8.20 12.68
N VAL A 78 -6.32 -9.45 13.05
CA VAL A 78 -6.89 -9.79 14.35
C VAL A 78 -5.91 -9.47 15.48
N MET A 79 -4.62 -9.83 15.32
CA MET A 79 -3.59 -9.46 16.29
C MET A 79 -3.50 -7.95 16.45
N MET A 80 -3.58 -7.17 15.37
CA MET A 80 -3.61 -5.71 15.44
C MET A 80 -4.78 -5.21 16.28
N LEU A 81 -5.97 -5.80 16.09
CA LEU A 81 -7.16 -5.37 16.82
C LEU A 81 -7.13 -5.77 18.31
N THR A 82 -6.56 -6.92 18.65
CA THR A 82 -6.61 -7.47 20.02
C THR A 82 -5.38 -7.14 20.86
N THR A 83 -4.22 -6.99 20.24
CA THR A 83 -2.93 -6.78 20.91
C THR A 83 -2.19 -5.54 20.42
N GLY A 84 -2.73 -4.86 19.40
CA GLY A 84 -2.12 -3.65 18.85
C GLY A 84 -2.23 -2.46 19.78
N VAL A 85 -1.37 -1.48 19.52
CA VAL A 85 -1.29 -0.26 20.31
C VAL A 85 -2.55 0.57 20.05
N GLU A 86 -3.31 0.81 21.12
CA GLU A 86 -4.42 1.74 21.10
C GLU A 86 -3.89 3.17 21.20
N MET A 87 -4.27 4.02 20.25
CA MET A 87 -4.02 5.46 20.32
C MET A 87 -5.31 6.19 20.00
N GLN A 88 -5.83 6.94 20.99
CA GLN A 88 -7.07 7.72 20.87
C GLN A 88 -8.25 6.89 20.33
N GLY A 89 -8.45 5.68 20.87
CA GLY A 89 -9.54 4.78 20.49
C GLY A 89 -9.36 4.07 19.15
N ALA A 90 -8.20 4.17 18.50
CA ALA A 90 -7.88 3.47 17.27
C ALA A 90 -6.76 2.43 17.47
N HIS A 91 -6.95 1.23 16.93
CA HIS A 91 -5.95 0.17 16.86
C HIS A 91 -5.45 0.07 15.43
N ARG A 92 -4.35 0.75 15.11
CA ARG A 92 -3.78 0.77 13.75
C ARG A 92 -2.36 0.21 13.66
N TRP A 93 -1.73 -0.01 14.81
CA TRP A 93 -0.32 -0.40 14.89
C TRP A 93 -0.10 -1.64 15.74
N LEU A 94 0.87 -2.45 15.33
CA LEU A 94 1.46 -3.52 16.12
C LEU A 94 2.85 -3.08 16.57
N ALA A 95 3.15 -3.24 17.86
CA ALA A 95 4.50 -3.00 18.38
C ALA A 95 5.37 -4.23 18.11
N LEU A 96 6.49 -4.05 17.41
CA LEU A 96 7.52 -5.05 17.23
C LEU A 96 8.82 -4.52 17.85
N GLY A 97 8.96 -4.72 19.16
CA GLY A 97 10.02 -4.08 19.94
C GLY A 97 9.91 -2.54 19.86
N PRO A 98 10.96 -1.82 19.44
CA PRO A 98 10.93 -0.35 19.37
C PRO A 98 10.24 0.20 18.11
N VAL A 99 9.79 -0.66 17.18
CA VAL A 99 9.21 -0.24 15.91
C VAL A 99 7.71 -0.48 15.90
N LEU A 100 6.95 0.54 15.52
CA LEU A 100 5.52 0.40 15.23
C LEU A 100 5.34 -0.02 13.77
N ILE A 101 4.63 -1.12 13.58
CA ILE A 101 4.25 -1.65 12.27
C ILE A 101 2.80 -1.30 12.03
N HIS A 102 2.49 -0.74 10.87
CA HIS A 102 1.15 -0.44 10.40
C HIS A 102 0.69 -1.53 9.42
N PRO A 103 -0.01 -2.59 9.88
CA PRO A 103 -0.13 -3.83 9.11
C PRO A 103 -0.92 -3.66 7.82
N ALA A 104 -1.96 -2.80 7.81
CA ALA A 104 -2.75 -2.54 6.63
C ALA A 104 -1.91 -1.93 5.48
N SER A 105 -1.02 -0.98 5.78
CA SER A 105 -0.13 -0.40 4.75
C SER A 105 0.93 -1.37 4.24
N LEU A 106 1.30 -2.38 5.04
CA LEU A 106 2.27 -3.41 4.67
C LEU A 106 1.62 -4.53 3.84
N LEU A 107 0.42 -4.96 4.23
CA LEU A 107 -0.22 -6.19 3.75
C LEU A 107 -1.47 -5.96 2.90
N GLY A 108 -2.04 -4.76 2.87
CA GLY A 108 -3.28 -4.46 2.16
C GLY A 108 -3.15 -4.60 0.64
N ALA A 109 -2.08 -4.09 0.04
CA ALA A 109 -1.81 -4.29 -1.39
C ALA A 109 -1.57 -5.78 -1.74
N PRO A 110 -0.76 -6.56 -0.98
CA PRO A 110 -0.70 -8.01 -1.11
C PRO A 110 -2.05 -8.73 -0.97
N LEU A 111 -2.92 -8.31 -0.04
CA LEU A 111 -4.25 -8.89 0.14
C LEU A 111 -5.11 -8.71 -1.13
N LEU A 112 -5.15 -7.50 -1.68
CA LEU A 112 -5.86 -7.21 -2.93
C LEU A 112 -5.25 -7.98 -4.11
N TRP A 113 -3.93 -8.15 -4.14
CA TRP A 113 -3.25 -8.99 -5.14
C TRP A 113 -3.71 -10.46 -5.09
N LEU A 114 -3.90 -11.03 -3.89
CA LEU A 114 -4.38 -12.41 -3.71
C LEU A 114 -5.81 -12.61 -4.24
N VAL A 115 -6.69 -11.64 -4.01
CA VAL A 115 -8.06 -11.64 -4.55
C VAL A 115 -8.00 -11.49 -6.08
N ALA A 116 -7.17 -10.57 -6.59
CA ALA A 116 -7.02 -10.35 -8.03
C ALA A 116 -6.52 -11.57 -8.80
N GLN A 117 -5.81 -12.51 -8.14
CA GLN A 117 -5.35 -13.74 -8.81
C GLN A 117 -6.51 -14.63 -9.28
N ASP A 118 -7.69 -14.54 -8.66
CA ASP A 118 -8.89 -15.26 -9.07
C ASP A 118 -10.09 -14.58 -8.40
N ALA A 119 -10.66 -13.62 -9.14
CA ALA A 119 -11.70 -12.72 -8.64
C ALA A 119 -13.04 -13.44 -8.36
N ASP A 120 -13.23 -14.65 -8.90
CA ASP A 120 -14.44 -15.46 -8.70
C ASP A 120 -14.33 -16.35 -7.44
N ASP A 121 -13.15 -16.45 -6.83
CA ASP A 121 -12.95 -17.27 -5.65
C ASP A 121 -13.51 -16.60 -4.38
N VAL A 122 -14.76 -16.93 -4.10
CA VAL A 122 -15.55 -16.43 -2.95
C VAL A 122 -14.85 -16.65 -1.61
N TRP A 123 -14.03 -17.70 -1.45
CA TRP A 123 -13.38 -17.98 -0.17
C TRP A 123 -12.21 -17.04 0.09
N THR A 124 -11.34 -16.84 -0.91
CA THR A 124 -10.25 -15.86 -0.79
C THR A 124 -10.82 -14.45 -0.62
N ALA A 125 -11.88 -14.10 -1.37
CA ALA A 125 -12.54 -12.81 -1.24
C ALA A 125 -13.24 -12.64 0.13
N GLY A 126 -13.87 -13.69 0.66
CA GLY A 126 -14.51 -13.69 1.98
C GLY A 126 -13.50 -13.51 3.11
N VAL A 127 -12.37 -14.21 3.06
CA VAL A 127 -11.27 -14.01 4.04
C VAL A 127 -10.67 -12.61 3.91
N ALA A 128 -10.52 -12.10 2.68
CA ALA A 128 -10.08 -10.71 2.48
C ALA A 128 -11.10 -9.70 3.01
N ALA A 129 -12.40 -9.93 2.85
CA ALA A 129 -13.46 -9.10 3.41
C ALA A 129 -13.39 -9.07 4.93
N LEU A 130 -13.17 -10.23 5.57
CA LEU A 130 -12.96 -10.30 7.02
C LEU A 130 -11.72 -9.52 7.45
N ALA A 131 -10.59 -9.63 6.73
CA ALA A 131 -9.39 -8.88 7.08
C ALA A 131 -9.60 -7.36 6.94
N ILE A 132 -10.28 -6.92 5.86
CA ILE A 132 -10.64 -5.52 5.64
C ILE A 132 -11.59 -5.02 6.73
N LEU A 133 -12.58 -5.83 7.12
CA LEU A 133 -13.48 -5.53 8.23
C LEU A 133 -12.70 -5.38 9.54
N THR A 134 -11.75 -6.26 9.83
CA THR A 134 -10.92 -6.19 11.04
C THR A 134 -10.04 -4.95 11.05
N PHE A 135 -9.42 -4.58 9.92
CA PHE A 135 -8.69 -3.30 9.82
C PHE A 135 -9.62 -2.09 10.01
N GLY A 136 -10.79 -2.11 9.38
CA GLY A 136 -11.78 -1.05 9.50
C GLY A 136 -12.27 -0.88 10.94
N ALA A 137 -12.51 -1.99 11.66
CA ALA A 137 -12.91 -2.02 13.07
C ALA A 137 -11.87 -1.40 14.01
N GLY A 138 -10.59 -1.35 13.61
CA GLY A 138 -9.54 -0.61 14.29
C GLY A 138 -9.61 0.92 14.12
N PHE A 139 -10.64 1.44 13.45
CA PHE A 139 -10.85 2.86 13.12
C PHE A 139 -9.69 3.48 12.35
N ASP A 140 -9.12 2.73 11.39
CA ASP A 140 -8.10 3.23 10.48
C ASP A 140 -8.72 3.79 9.18
N GLY A 141 -9.03 5.08 9.17
CA GLY A 141 -9.59 5.73 7.99
C GLY A 141 -8.67 5.71 6.76
N ALA A 142 -7.35 5.70 6.94
CA ALA A 142 -6.43 5.63 5.80
C ALA A 142 -6.44 4.26 5.15
N ALA A 143 -6.34 3.18 5.93
CA ALA A 143 -6.46 1.83 5.40
C ALA A 143 -7.84 1.58 4.78
N SER A 144 -8.92 2.01 5.45
CA SER A 144 -10.27 1.83 4.92
C SER A 144 -10.45 2.54 3.57
N LEU A 145 -9.97 3.77 3.43
CA LEU A 145 -10.00 4.48 2.14
C LEU A 145 -9.12 3.80 1.08
N ALA A 146 -7.94 3.30 1.47
CA ALA A 146 -7.07 2.51 0.59
C ALA A 146 -7.77 1.24 0.07
N PHE A 147 -8.42 0.48 0.94
CA PHE A 147 -9.21 -0.69 0.52
C PHE A 147 -10.40 -0.30 -0.35
N ALA A 148 -11.08 0.81 -0.06
CA ALA A 148 -12.21 1.28 -0.86
C ALA A 148 -11.81 1.58 -2.31
N VAL A 149 -10.76 2.38 -2.50
CA VAL A 149 -10.28 2.74 -3.84
C VAL A 149 -9.65 1.52 -4.53
N GLY A 150 -8.89 0.69 -3.80
CA GLY A 150 -8.28 -0.52 -4.35
C GLY A 150 -9.30 -1.60 -4.76
N ALA A 151 -10.29 -1.90 -3.92
CA ALA A 151 -11.37 -2.84 -4.27
C ALA A 151 -12.23 -2.32 -5.43
N THR A 152 -12.42 -1.00 -5.54
CA THR A 152 -13.07 -0.39 -6.70
C THR A 152 -12.25 -0.59 -7.98
N GLY A 153 -10.93 -0.35 -7.92
CA GLY A 153 -10.00 -0.65 -9.01
C GLY A 153 -10.06 -2.12 -9.45
N LEU A 154 -10.14 -3.03 -8.48
CA LEU A 154 -10.30 -4.47 -8.73
C LEU A 154 -11.62 -4.78 -9.46
N LEU A 155 -12.74 -4.22 -8.97
CA LEU A 155 -14.07 -4.40 -9.57
C LEU A 155 -14.12 -3.88 -11.02
N MET A 156 -13.49 -2.74 -11.30
CA MET A 156 -13.49 -2.14 -12.64
C MET A 156 -12.72 -2.96 -13.68
N ALA A 157 -11.66 -3.66 -13.28
CA ALA A 157 -10.82 -4.44 -14.20
C ALA A 157 -11.15 -5.94 -14.24
N ALA A 158 -11.99 -6.44 -13.34
CA ALA A 158 -12.36 -7.85 -13.31
C ALA A 158 -13.31 -8.25 -14.44
N ALA A 159 -13.37 -9.56 -14.70
CA ALA A 159 -14.28 -10.11 -15.70
C ALA A 159 -15.75 -9.89 -15.31
N ARG A 160 -16.64 -9.85 -16.30
CA ARG A 160 -18.09 -9.58 -16.11
C ARG A 160 -18.81 -10.54 -15.15
N GLY A 161 -18.24 -11.68 -14.78
CA GLY A 161 -18.81 -12.61 -13.80
C GLY A 161 -18.47 -12.29 -12.34
N SER A 162 -17.34 -11.64 -12.09
CA SER A 162 -16.76 -11.49 -10.75
C SER A 162 -17.41 -10.40 -9.91
N TRP A 163 -18.34 -9.63 -10.47
CA TRP A 163 -19.04 -8.56 -9.74
C TRP A 163 -19.78 -9.08 -8.51
N LYS A 164 -20.28 -10.32 -8.54
CA LYS A 164 -20.97 -10.94 -7.39
C LYS A 164 -20.06 -11.08 -6.17
N THR A 165 -18.77 -11.25 -6.39
CA THR A 165 -17.76 -11.37 -5.35
C THR A 165 -17.15 -10.01 -5.01
N LEU A 166 -16.86 -9.20 -6.02
CA LEU A 166 -16.11 -7.96 -5.85
C LEU A 166 -16.96 -6.74 -5.50
N ALA A 167 -18.22 -6.67 -5.93
CA ALA A 167 -19.09 -5.55 -5.58
C ALA A 167 -19.39 -5.50 -4.07
N PRO A 168 -19.70 -6.62 -3.38
CA PRO A 168 -19.83 -6.62 -1.92
C PRO A 168 -18.53 -6.21 -1.21
N LEU A 169 -17.38 -6.65 -1.71
CA LEU A 169 -16.06 -6.30 -1.15
C LEU A 169 -15.80 -4.79 -1.26
N ALA A 170 -16.06 -4.21 -2.43
CA ALA A 170 -15.93 -2.77 -2.66
C ALA A 170 -16.92 -1.96 -1.82
N ALA A 171 -18.19 -2.40 -1.76
CA ALA A 171 -19.21 -1.76 -0.95
C ALA A 171 -18.86 -1.77 0.55
N LEU A 172 -18.46 -2.93 1.09
CA LEU A 172 -17.96 -3.05 2.46
C LEU A 172 -16.81 -2.08 2.73
N SER A 173 -15.84 -2.03 1.81
CA SER A 173 -14.67 -1.15 1.96
C SER A 173 -15.06 0.33 1.98
N TRP A 174 -15.99 0.76 1.13
CA TRP A 174 -16.52 2.14 1.14
C TRP A 174 -17.31 2.46 2.41
N ILE A 175 -18.16 1.54 2.88
CA ILE A 175 -18.89 1.70 4.15
C ILE A 175 -17.89 1.90 5.30
N LEU A 176 -16.85 1.07 5.36
CA LEU A 176 -15.80 1.19 6.36
C LEU A 176 -15.00 2.48 6.20
N ALA A 177 -14.71 2.93 4.99
CA ALA A 177 -14.04 4.21 4.75
C ALA A 177 -14.86 5.38 5.31
N LEU A 178 -16.14 5.46 4.98
CA LEU A 178 -17.05 6.50 5.48
C LEU A 178 -17.19 6.44 7.00
N TRP A 179 -17.26 5.23 7.56
CA TRP A 179 -17.38 5.01 9.01
C TRP A 179 -16.10 5.36 9.78
N SER A 180 -14.94 4.89 9.33
CA SER A 180 -13.66 5.14 9.98
C SER A 180 -13.24 6.60 9.84
N LEU A 181 -13.46 7.24 8.68
CA LEU A 181 -13.08 8.65 8.47
C LEU A 181 -13.87 9.62 9.36
N THR A 182 -15.13 9.29 9.70
CA THR A 182 -15.97 10.14 10.57
C THR A 182 -15.72 9.92 12.07
N ARG A 183 -15.04 8.83 12.45
CA ARG A 183 -14.79 8.46 13.85
C ARG A 183 -13.32 8.50 14.25
N SER A 184 -12.42 8.62 13.29
CA SER A 184 -11.00 8.73 13.57
C SER A 184 -10.73 10.03 14.31
N GLN A 185 -10.50 9.93 15.62
CA GLN A 185 -10.01 11.06 16.39
C GLN A 185 -8.64 11.48 15.82
N ALA A 186 -8.44 12.79 15.71
CA ALA A 186 -7.23 13.34 15.13
C ALA A 186 -6.08 13.13 16.12
N LEU A 187 -5.19 12.19 15.79
CA LEU A 187 -3.91 12.08 16.46
C LEU A 187 -3.12 13.38 16.23
N PRO A 188 -2.28 13.81 17.20
CA PRO A 188 -1.39 14.93 17.00
C PRO A 188 -0.54 14.68 15.76
N ARG A 189 -0.52 15.66 14.85
CA ARG A 189 0.26 15.58 13.62
C ARG A 189 1.74 15.70 13.95
N VAL A 190 2.51 14.71 13.53
CA VAL A 190 3.96 14.72 13.63
C VAL A 190 4.52 15.33 12.34
N PRO A 191 5.38 16.36 12.44
CA PRO A 191 5.85 17.13 11.27
C PRO A 191 6.48 16.28 10.16
N TYR A 192 7.13 15.18 10.50
CA TYR A 192 7.83 14.31 9.55
C TYR A 192 7.08 13.01 9.21
N VAL A 193 5.84 12.83 9.68
CA VAL A 193 5.00 11.63 9.40
C VAL A 193 3.75 12.03 8.63
N GLU A 194 2.81 12.74 9.28
CA GLU A 194 1.57 13.19 8.67
C GLU A 194 1.77 14.50 7.90
N ASP A 195 2.48 15.45 8.50
CA ASP A 195 2.60 16.82 8.00
C ASP A 195 3.89 17.07 7.19
N VAL A 196 4.54 16.01 6.68
CA VAL A 196 5.84 16.15 5.99
C VAL A 196 5.77 17.12 4.81
N VAL A 197 4.70 17.05 4.01
CA VAL A 197 4.51 17.92 2.83
C VAL A 197 4.28 19.38 3.25
N PRO A 198 3.29 19.73 4.10
CA PRO A 198 3.12 21.12 4.52
C PRO A 198 4.31 21.67 5.31
N THR A 199 4.98 20.84 6.12
CA THR A 199 6.18 21.24 6.87
C THR A 199 7.31 21.62 5.94
N VAL A 200 7.67 20.76 4.97
CA VAL A 200 8.75 21.09 4.04
C VAL A 200 8.37 22.16 3.04
N TRP A 201 7.08 22.32 2.72
CA TRP A 201 6.58 23.43 1.91
C TRP A 201 6.86 24.78 2.57
N ALA A 202 6.57 24.90 3.87
CA ALA A 202 6.81 26.13 4.63
C ALA A 202 8.30 26.48 4.71
N LEU A 203 9.19 25.47 4.69
CA LEU A 203 10.64 25.65 4.65
C LEU A 203 11.17 25.97 3.24
N SER A 204 10.66 25.27 2.23
CA SER A 204 11.04 25.39 0.83
C SER A 204 9.90 24.91 -0.08
N PRO A 205 9.21 25.82 -0.79
CA PRO A 205 8.12 25.44 -1.69
C PRO A 205 8.54 24.41 -2.74
N PHE A 206 9.79 24.48 -3.21
CA PHE A 206 10.34 23.48 -4.14
C PHE A 206 10.35 22.07 -3.52
N LEU A 207 10.85 21.92 -2.29
CA LEU A 207 10.82 20.62 -1.60
C LEU A 207 9.38 20.16 -1.34
N GLY A 208 8.47 21.07 -1.00
CA GLY A 208 7.05 20.77 -0.87
C GLY A 208 6.43 20.21 -2.15
N VAL A 209 6.69 20.84 -3.31
CA VAL A 209 6.24 20.34 -4.62
C VAL A 209 6.81 18.95 -4.90
N VAL A 210 8.11 18.76 -4.71
CA VAL A 210 8.78 17.48 -4.97
C VAL A 210 8.23 16.37 -4.06
N ALA A 211 7.98 16.66 -2.78
CA ALA A 211 7.37 15.74 -1.83
C ALA A 211 5.93 15.37 -2.24
N ALA A 212 5.11 16.35 -2.62
CA ALA A 212 3.74 16.14 -3.08
C ALA A 212 3.70 15.32 -4.38
N LEU A 213 4.59 15.60 -5.33
CA LEU A 213 4.71 14.81 -6.55
C LEU A 213 5.15 13.37 -6.26
N ALA A 214 6.10 13.16 -5.35
CA ALA A 214 6.51 11.82 -4.95
C ALA A 214 5.35 11.02 -4.37
N LEU A 215 4.51 11.65 -3.54
CA LEU A 215 3.31 11.06 -2.95
C LEU A 215 2.27 10.67 -4.01
N ILE A 216 1.93 11.59 -4.91
CA ILE A 216 0.97 11.34 -6.00
C ILE A 216 1.46 10.24 -6.95
N LEU A 217 2.77 10.22 -7.24
CA LEU A 217 3.35 9.29 -8.19
C LEU A 217 3.57 7.88 -7.64
N LEU A 218 3.37 7.62 -6.34
CA LEU A 218 3.50 6.26 -5.77
C LEU A 218 2.68 5.21 -6.53
N SER A 219 1.48 5.60 -6.97
CA SER A 219 0.54 4.71 -7.66
C SER A 219 0.84 4.54 -9.15
N ALA A 220 1.63 5.44 -9.74
CA ALA A 220 1.84 5.55 -11.19
C ALA A 220 2.27 4.23 -11.87
N PRO A 221 3.26 3.45 -11.39
CA PRO A 221 3.69 2.25 -12.09
C PRO A 221 2.61 1.16 -12.12
N MET A 222 1.80 1.06 -11.05
CA MET A 222 0.71 0.08 -10.94
C MET A 222 -0.49 0.49 -11.79
N LEU A 223 -0.86 1.78 -11.78
CA LEU A 223 -1.93 2.31 -12.64
C LEU A 223 -1.56 2.21 -14.12
N TRP A 224 -0.33 2.56 -14.48
CA TRP A 224 0.15 2.42 -15.86
C TRP A 224 0.03 0.97 -16.36
N MET A 225 0.40 0.02 -15.51
CA MET A 225 0.22 -1.41 -15.80
C MET A 225 -1.27 -1.77 -15.90
N GLY A 226 -2.09 -1.30 -14.95
CA GLY A 226 -3.52 -1.59 -14.88
C GLY A 226 -4.31 -1.10 -16.10
N LEU A 227 -4.04 0.15 -16.52
CA LEU A 227 -4.75 0.82 -17.61
C LEU A 227 -4.34 0.34 -19.01
N ARG A 228 -3.18 -0.32 -19.14
CA ARG A 228 -2.67 -0.80 -20.45
C ARG A 228 -2.76 -2.30 -20.66
N ALA A 229 -3.15 -3.04 -19.63
CA ALA A 229 -3.26 -4.48 -19.69
C ALA A 229 -4.74 -4.91 -19.69
N GLN A 230 -4.96 -6.22 -19.77
CA GLN A 230 -6.27 -6.85 -19.66
C GLN A 230 -6.20 -8.00 -18.65
N GLY A 231 -7.36 -8.48 -18.20
CA GLY A 231 -7.48 -9.62 -17.29
C GLY A 231 -6.74 -9.40 -15.96
N VAL A 232 -6.07 -10.44 -15.46
CA VAL A 232 -5.41 -10.43 -14.14
C VAL A 232 -4.39 -9.30 -13.98
N VAL A 233 -3.70 -8.90 -15.04
CA VAL A 233 -2.70 -7.82 -14.98
C VAL A 233 -3.38 -6.46 -14.77
N ALA A 234 -4.49 -6.22 -15.47
CA ALA A 234 -5.30 -5.03 -15.29
C ALA A 234 -5.84 -4.94 -13.85
N ALA A 235 -6.43 -6.05 -13.39
CA ALA A 235 -7.00 -6.20 -12.05
C ALA A 235 -5.97 -5.91 -10.95
N VAL A 236 -4.79 -6.53 -11.02
CA VAL A 236 -3.70 -6.29 -10.08
C VAL A 236 -3.24 -4.83 -10.10
N GLY A 237 -3.05 -4.25 -11.29
CA GLY A 237 -2.55 -2.88 -11.44
C GLY A 237 -3.51 -1.84 -10.89
N LEU A 238 -4.81 -1.93 -11.23
CA LEU A 238 -5.82 -1.01 -10.73
C LEU A 238 -6.08 -1.19 -9.24
N ALA A 239 -6.09 -2.44 -8.73
CA ALA A 239 -6.33 -2.68 -7.32
C ALA A 239 -5.22 -2.11 -6.43
N MET A 240 -3.96 -2.36 -6.80
CA MET A 240 -2.81 -1.91 -6.00
C MET A 240 -2.55 -0.42 -6.21
N GLY A 241 -2.68 0.09 -7.44
CA GLY A 241 -2.63 1.53 -7.70
C GLY A 241 -3.72 2.29 -6.96
N GLY A 242 -4.94 1.76 -6.94
CA GLY A 242 -6.05 2.32 -6.17
C GLY A 242 -5.79 2.32 -4.67
N PHE A 243 -5.21 1.25 -4.13
CA PHE A 243 -4.82 1.17 -2.72
C PHE A 243 -3.85 2.30 -2.32
N TRP A 244 -2.79 2.52 -3.11
CA TRP A 244 -1.84 3.60 -2.85
C TRP A 244 -2.42 5.00 -3.10
N ILE A 245 -3.37 5.15 -4.02
CA ILE A 245 -4.15 6.39 -4.15
C ILE A 245 -4.92 6.64 -2.85
N GLY A 246 -5.62 5.65 -2.31
CA GLY A 246 -6.44 5.84 -1.11
C GLY A 246 -5.63 6.19 0.14
N LEU A 247 -4.45 5.58 0.33
CA LEU A 247 -3.53 6.01 1.41
C LEU A 247 -3.06 7.46 1.22
N SER A 248 -2.69 7.83 -0.01
CA SER A 248 -2.23 9.19 -0.32
C SER A 248 -3.35 10.21 -0.15
N ALA A 249 -4.56 9.89 -0.59
CA ALA A 249 -5.74 10.72 -0.42
C ALA A 249 -6.10 10.89 1.07
N ALA A 250 -5.98 9.83 1.88
CA ALA A 250 -6.23 9.93 3.31
C ALA A 250 -5.26 10.91 3.98
N ASN A 251 -3.97 10.88 3.64
CA ASN A 251 -3.01 11.88 4.12
C ASN A 251 -3.41 13.32 3.74
N LEU A 252 -3.84 13.53 2.49
CA LEU A 252 -4.24 14.87 2.03
C LEU A 252 -5.55 15.36 2.67
N LEU A 253 -6.46 14.45 3.02
CA LEU A 253 -7.78 14.77 3.58
C LEU A 253 -7.81 14.81 5.11
N GLY A 254 -6.79 14.26 5.80
CA GLY A 254 -6.83 14.08 7.25
C GLY A 254 -5.45 14.06 7.92
N ALA A 255 -5.42 13.70 9.19
CA ALA A 255 -4.19 13.54 9.98
C ALA A 255 -3.70 12.08 9.89
N TYR A 256 -3.42 11.61 8.68
CA TYR A 256 -2.91 10.26 8.43
C TYR A 256 -1.49 10.32 7.88
N PRO A 257 -0.65 9.29 8.11
CA PRO A 257 0.74 9.30 7.63
C PRO A 257 0.84 9.49 6.12
N ALA A 258 1.78 10.31 5.65
CA ALA A 258 2.10 10.43 4.23
C ALA A 258 2.83 9.14 3.78
N PRO A 259 2.18 8.21 3.04
CA PRO A 259 2.78 6.92 2.73
C PRO A 259 4.10 7.10 1.99
N VAL A 260 5.13 6.34 2.39
CA VAL A 260 6.48 6.30 1.79
C VAL A 260 7.28 7.61 1.91
N VAL A 261 6.67 8.77 1.69
CA VAL A 261 7.30 10.10 1.76
C VAL A 261 7.53 10.51 3.21
N GLY A 262 6.51 10.37 4.07
CA GLY A 262 6.63 10.53 5.52
C GLY A 262 7.30 9.33 6.18
N TYR A 263 7.73 9.52 7.42
CA TYR A 263 8.34 8.46 8.21
C TYR A 263 7.34 7.33 8.49
N GLY A 264 7.74 6.10 8.17
CA GLY A 264 6.93 4.90 8.38
C GLY A 264 7.53 3.71 7.66
N THR A 265 7.94 2.68 8.41
CA THR A 265 8.61 1.49 7.84
C THR A 265 7.67 0.65 6.98
N SER A 266 6.44 0.43 7.47
CA SER A 266 5.42 -0.40 6.83
C SER A 266 5.00 0.07 5.44
N PRO A 267 4.67 1.35 5.19
CA PRO A 267 4.29 1.79 3.85
C PRO A 267 5.46 1.70 2.85
N VAL A 268 6.71 1.92 3.26
CA VAL A 268 7.88 1.74 2.38
C VAL A 268 8.02 0.29 1.92
N ILE A 269 8.01 -0.65 2.87
CA ILE A 269 8.14 -2.07 2.55
C ILE A 269 6.92 -2.56 1.75
N GLY A 270 5.72 -2.17 2.16
CA GLY A 270 4.46 -2.52 1.48
C GLY A 270 4.43 -2.04 0.03
N TRP A 271 4.91 -0.82 -0.24
CA TRP A 271 4.94 -0.25 -1.60
C TRP A 271 5.92 -1.00 -2.51
N LEU A 272 7.10 -1.35 -1.98
CA LEU A 272 8.10 -2.09 -2.74
C LEU A 272 7.68 -3.56 -2.97
N VAL A 273 7.03 -4.19 -1.99
CA VAL A 273 6.38 -5.51 -2.18
C VAL A 273 5.29 -5.40 -3.25
N ALA A 274 4.48 -4.34 -3.21
CA ALA A 274 3.42 -4.12 -4.17
C ALA A 274 3.96 -4.04 -5.61
N ILE A 275 5.03 -3.27 -5.83
CA ILE A 275 5.73 -3.21 -7.11
C ILE A 275 6.26 -4.59 -7.51
N GLY A 276 6.89 -5.33 -6.60
CA GLY A 276 7.41 -6.67 -6.86
C GLY A 276 6.32 -7.64 -7.33
N LEU A 277 5.18 -7.70 -6.63
CA LEU A 277 4.05 -8.55 -7.00
C LEU A 277 3.44 -8.15 -8.35
N ALA A 278 3.30 -6.85 -8.62
CA ALA A 278 2.85 -6.34 -9.91
C ALA A 278 3.79 -6.78 -11.05
N MET A 279 5.11 -6.68 -10.85
CA MET A 279 6.11 -7.16 -11.81
C MET A 279 6.02 -8.67 -12.03
N ALA A 280 5.80 -9.46 -10.97
CA ALA A 280 5.66 -10.90 -11.07
C ALA A 280 4.43 -11.28 -11.92
N THR A 281 3.30 -10.60 -11.71
CA THR A 281 2.07 -10.81 -12.50
C THR A 281 2.30 -10.44 -13.98
N ALA A 282 2.90 -9.27 -14.27
CA ALA A 282 3.13 -8.81 -15.64
C ALA A 282 4.14 -9.65 -16.45
N ARG A 283 5.11 -10.31 -15.79
CA ARG A 283 6.05 -11.19 -16.49
C ARG A 283 5.38 -12.44 -17.02
N ARG A 284 4.39 -12.99 -16.32
CA ARG A 284 3.78 -14.28 -16.68
C ARG A 284 2.93 -14.20 -17.93
N THR A 285 2.18 -13.12 -18.09
CA THR A 285 1.30 -12.93 -19.26
C THR A 285 2.05 -12.59 -20.55
N ARG A 286 3.38 -12.38 -20.51
CA ARG A 286 4.20 -12.26 -21.72
C ARG A 286 4.66 -13.60 -22.30
N PHE A 287 4.47 -14.69 -21.55
CA PHE A 287 4.91 -16.05 -21.93
C PHE A 287 3.73 -17.04 -22.05
N GLN A 288 2.50 -16.53 -22.02
CA GLN A 288 1.26 -17.25 -22.34
C GLN A 288 0.66 -16.58 -23.58
#